data_AF-A0A1M7YBT9-F1
#
_entry.id   AF-A0A1M7YBT9-F1
#
_cell.length_a   1.000
_cell.length_b   1.000
_cell.length_c   1.000
_cell.angle_alpha   90.00
_cell.angle_beta   90.00
_cell.angle_gamma   90.00
#
_symmetry.space_group_name_H-M   'P 1'
#
loop_
_entity.id
_entity.type
_entity.pdbx_description
1 polymer ?
#
loop_
_entity_poly.entity_id
_entity_poly.type
_entity_poly.pdbx_seq_one_letter_code
_entity_poly.pdbx_strand_id
1 'polypeptide(L)'
;MQIEDKYILAFSRSDLSQWLVHFCKEVIVNNKKLDHFGSLLNILEADEIYASCSEPIRRYNTFGACCFYDIPLSNYHEVIKTNPSDRRGYGIIVDKIILWHLGGRPVIYTDNTTSINWPESERYRLVYTDLKKVPPVDWTHEREWRIQGNLKLMYFECNRSWWWPCVENEIDSKTIFKKFPNIDEVYVIELGKIVTKN
;
A
#
# COMPACT_ATOMS: atom_id res chain seq x y z
N MET A 1 -20.45 29.91 -7.35
CA MET A 1 -19.75 28.66 -7.00
C MET A 1 -19.29 28.80 -5.57
N GLN A 2 -19.90 28.05 -4.64
CA GLN A 2 -19.55 28.14 -3.22
C GLN A 2 -18.15 27.56 -3.01
N ILE A 3 -17.47 27.99 -1.95
CA ILE A 3 -16.10 27.57 -1.62
C ILE A 3 -15.99 26.03 -1.49
N GLU A 4 -17.09 25.35 -1.15
CA GLU A 4 -17.14 23.88 -1.03
C GLU A 4 -17.08 23.17 -2.40
N ASP A 5 -17.73 23.73 -3.43
CA ASP A 5 -17.77 23.12 -4.78
C ASP A 5 -16.39 22.99 -5.40
N LYS A 6 -15.51 23.98 -5.19
CA LYS A 6 -14.14 23.97 -5.75
C LYS A 6 -13.24 22.91 -5.10
N TYR A 7 -13.45 22.58 -3.83
CA TYR A 7 -12.66 21.54 -3.16
C TYR A 7 -13.16 20.14 -3.52
N ILE A 8 -14.48 19.97 -3.67
CA ILE A 8 -15.07 18.73 -4.20
C ILE A 8 -14.55 18.44 -5.60
N LEU A 9 -14.51 19.46 -6.48
CA LEU A 9 -13.96 19.32 -7.83
C LEU A 9 -12.46 18.94 -7.82
N ALA A 10 -11.69 19.41 -6.85
CA ALA A 10 -10.29 19.00 -6.72
C ALA A 10 -10.15 17.49 -6.42
N PHE A 11 -11.10 16.90 -5.67
CA PHE A 11 -11.13 15.46 -5.38
C PHE A 11 -11.61 14.60 -6.55
N SER A 12 -12.23 15.18 -7.58
CA SER A 12 -12.66 14.43 -8.78
C SER A 12 -11.54 14.26 -9.82
N ARG A 13 -10.32 14.73 -9.52
CA ARG A 13 -9.16 14.52 -10.37
C ARG A 13 -8.89 13.03 -10.54
N SER A 14 -8.73 12.59 -11.79
CA SER A 14 -8.50 11.18 -12.14
C SER A 14 -7.18 10.62 -11.61
N ASP A 15 -6.24 11.48 -11.22
CA ASP A 15 -4.94 11.07 -10.67
C ASP A 15 -4.92 10.98 -9.14
N LEU A 16 -6.02 11.29 -8.46
CA LEU A 16 -6.19 11.16 -7.02
C LEU A 16 -7.05 9.95 -6.67
N SER A 17 -6.77 9.36 -5.51
CA SER A 17 -7.51 8.20 -4.99
C SER A 17 -7.92 8.46 -3.53
N GLN A 18 -9.05 7.90 -3.09
CA GLN A 18 -9.36 7.75 -1.66
C GLN A 18 -8.77 6.46 -1.07
N TRP A 19 -8.15 5.64 -1.93
CA TRP A 19 -7.61 4.34 -1.60
C TRP A 19 -6.09 4.33 -1.73
N LEU A 20 -5.44 3.61 -0.83
CA LEU A 20 -4.01 3.36 -0.84
C LEU A 20 -3.76 1.87 -1.05
N VAL A 21 -2.70 1.52 -1.79
CA VAL A 21 -2.43 0.12 -2.17
C VAL A 21 -1.10 -0.36 -1.60
N HIS A 22 -1.14 -1.37 -0.75
CA HIS A 22 0.04 -2.13 -0.35
C HIS A 22 0.25 -3.28 -1.36
N PHE A 23 1.21 -3.11 -2.26
CA PHE A 23 1.57 -4.17 -3.20
C PHE A 23 2.43 -5.24 -2.53
N CYS A 24 2.05 -6.50 -2.76
CA CYS A 24 2.86 -7.66 -2.44
C CYS A 24 4.03 -7.77 -3.42
N LYS A 25 5.11 -8.35 -2.91
CA LYS A 25 6.29 -8.77 -3.68
C LYS A 25 6.66 -10.18 -3.24
N GLU A 26 7.49 -10.86 -4.00
CA GLU A 26 8.07 -12.12 -3.54
C GLU A 26 8.83 -11.92 -2.21
N VAL A 27 8.60 -12.83 -1.27
CA VAL A 27 9.29 -12.81 0.04
C VAL A 27 9.79 -14.20 0.40
N ILE A 28 10.81 -14.26 1.25
CA ILE A 28 11.26 -15.51 1.86
C ILE A 28 10.75 -15.52 3.30
N VAL A 29 9.92 -16.51 3.62
CA VAL A 29 9.38 -16.75 4.97
C VAL A 29 9.78 -18.16 5.38
N ASN A 30 10.48 -18.31 6.51
CA ASN A 30 10.94 -19.60 7.03
C ASN A 30 11.69 -20.44 5.97
N ASN A 31 12.62 -19.83 5.24
CA ASN A 31 13.38 -20.44 4.13
C ASN A 31 12.54 -20.90 2.93
N LYS A 32 11.25 -20.56 2.87
CA LYS A 32 10.38 -20.81 1.73
C LYS A 32 10.15 -19.52 0.95
N LYS A 33 10.37 -19.56 -0.37
CA LYS A 33 10.00 -18.46 -1.26
C LYS A 33 8.48 -18.47 -1.47
N LEU A 34 7.84 -17.34 -1.18
CA LEU A 34 6.45 -17.06 -1.53
C LEU A 34 6.46 -16.15 -2.76
N ASP A 35 5.60 -16.45 -3.73
CA ASP A 35 5.29 -15.55 -4.83
C ASP A 35 4.37 -14.41 -4.36
N HIS A 36 3.99 -13.51 -5.25
CA HIS A 36 3.16 -12.34 -4.90
C HIS A 36 1.79 -12.74 -4.33
N PHE A 37 1.15 -13.76 -4.91
CA PHE A 37 -0.12 -14.28 -4.39
C PHE A 37 0.06 -14.97 -3.04
N GLY A 38 1.07 -15.83 -2.89
CA GLY A 38 1.41 -16.47 -1.62
C GLY A 38 1.73 -15.47 -0.51
N SER A 39 2.34 -14.33 -0.87
CA SER A 39 2.60 -13.23 0.07
C SER A 39 1.30 -12.56 0.53
N LEU A 40 0.34 -12.35 -0.38
CA LEU A 40 -1.01 -11.91 -0.03
C LEU A 40 -1.71 -12.91 0.89
N LEU A 41 -1.66 -14.21 0.58
CA LEU A 41 -2.24 -15.26 1.43
C LEU A 41 -1.63 -15.23 2.84
N ASN A 42 -0.33 -15.02 2.95
CA ASN A 42 0.36 -14.92 4.24
C ASN A 42 -0.08 -13.69 5.06
N ILE A 43 -0.35 -12.55 4.42
CA ILE A 43 -0.93 -11.37 5.07
C ILE A 43 -2.34 -11.68 5.59
N LEU A 44 -3.18 -12.31 4.76
CA LEU A 44 -4.57 -12.63 5.12
C LEU A 44 -4.66 -13.70 6.22
N GLU A 45 -3.76 -14.68 6.24
CA GLU A 45 -3.65 -15.67 7.32
C GLU A 45 -3.24 -15.04 8.64
N ALA A 46 -2.37 -14.04 8.60
CA ALA A 46 -1.90 -13.32 9.78
C ALA A 46 -2.86 -12.21 10.25
N ASP A 47 -3.81 -11.81 9.40
CA ASP A 47 -4.62 -10.59 9.54
C ASP A 47 -3.76 -9.32 9.75
N GLU A 48 -2.58 -9.29 9.11
CA GLU A 48 -1.58 -8.27 9.38
C GLU A 48 -0.67 -8.04 8.17
N ILE A 49 -0.50 -6.77 7.79
CA ILE A 49 0.55 -6.35 6.88
C ILE A 49 1.83 -6.16 7.70
N TYR A 50 2.86 -6.93 7.35
CA TYR A 50 4.16 -6.83 8.01
C TYR A 50 4.95 -5.60 7.56
N ALA A 51 5.62 -4.95 8.50
CA ALA A 51 6.50 -3.83 8.24
C ALA A 51 7.69 -4.28 7.38
N SER A 52 8.01 -3.51 6.35
CA SER A 52 9.28 -3.68 5.66
C SER A 52 10.42 -3.21 6.55
N CYS A 53 11.31 -4.14 6.85
CA CYS A 53 12.54 -3.93 7.63
C CYS A 53 13.78 -3.82 6.72
N SER A 54 13.61 -3.39 5.46
CA SER A 54 14.73 -3.18 4.54
C SER A 54 15.61 -2.01 4.98
N GLU A 55 16.88 -2.03 4.58
CA GLU A 55 17.85 -0.98 4.93
C GLU A 55 17.37 0.44 4.57
N PRO A 56 16.74 0.71 3.40
CA PRO A 56 16.21 2.04 3.07
C PRO A 56 15.18 2.60 4.05
N ILE A 57 14.51 1.73 4.82
CA ILE A 57 13.55 2.11 5.85
C ILE A 57 14.23 2.13 7.22
N ARG A 58 14.97 1.07 7.56
CA ARG A 58 15.59 0.93 8.88
C ARG A 58 16.71 1.92 9.16
N ARG A 59 17.33 2.49 8.13
CA ARG A 59 18.27 3.60 8.29
C ARG A 59 17.62 4.83 8.97
N TYR A 60 16.31 5.00 8.83
CA TYR A 60 15.56 6.10 9.43
C TYR A 60 14.77 5.65 10.65
N ASN A 61 14.14 4.47 10.62
CA ASN A 61 13.27 3.96 11.69
C ASN A 61 13.45 2.45 11.93
N THR A 62 13.88 2.06 13.13
CA THR A 62 14.19 0.68 13.48
C THR A 62 12.99 -0.27 13.49
N PHE A 63 11.78 0.26 13.67
CA PHE A 63 10.52 -0.49 13.70
C PHE A 63 10.00 -0.83 12.29
N GLY A 64 10.63 -0.30 11.24
CA GLY A 64 10.15 -0.48 9.87
C GLY A 64 8.87 0.29 9.57
N ALA A 65 8.30 0.05 8.39
CA ALA A 65 7.04 0.64 7.97
C ALA A 65 6.30 -0.25 6.97
N CYS A 66 4.96 -0.24 7.01
CA CYS A 66 4.16 -0.68 5.88
C CYS A 66 4.03 0.46 4.87
N CYS A 67 4.29 0.16 3.60
CA CYS A 67 4.33 1.13 2.51
C CYS A 67 3.10 0.96 1.61
N PHE A 68 2.54 2.07 1.14
CA PHE A 68 1.38 2.09 0.27
C PHE A 68 1.59 3.08 -0.87
N TYR A 69 1.03 2.76 -2.03
CA TYR A 69 0.97 3.69 -3.15
C TYR A 69 -0.31 4.53 -3.10
N ASP A 70 -0.18 5.82 -3.37
CA ASP A 70 -1.31 6.72 -3.63
C ASP A 70 -1.57 6.81 -5.13
N ILE A 71 -2.25 5.80 -5.64
CA ILE A 71 -2.59 5.67 -7.05
C ILE A 71 -4.09 5.38 -7.20
N PRO A 72 -4.76 5.97 -8.20
CA PRO A 72 -6.07 5.51 -8.64
C PRO A 72 -6.00 4.04 -9.08
N LEU A 73 -6.96 3.24 -8.66
CA LEU A 73 -7.04 1.82 -9.07
C LEU A 73 -7.22 1.66 -10.58
N SER A 74 -7.74 2.67 -11.28
CA SER A 74 -7.81 2.70 -12.75
C SER A 74 -6.42 2.70 -13.42
N ASN A 75 -5.39 3.18 -12.74
CA ASN A 75 -4.04 3.33 -13.28
C ASN A 75 -3.16 2.13 -12.91
N TYR A 76 -3.74 1.07 -12.37
CA TYR A 76 -3.03 -0.10 -11.87
C TYR A 76 -2.12 -0.73 -12.93
N HIS A 77 -2.65 -0.98 -14.13
CA HIS A 77 -1.89 -1.60 -15.22
C HIS A 77 -0.65 -0.78 -15.61
N GLU A 78 -0.75 0.55 -15.58
CA GLU A 78 0.38 1.44 -15.84
C GLU A 78 1.42 1.29 -14.74
N VAL A 79 1.00 1.36 -13.47
CA VAL A 79 1.91 1.24 -12.31
C VAL A 79 2.66 -0.08 -12.31
N ILE A 80 2.00 -1.20 -12.62
CA ILE A 80 2.67 -2.51 -12.72
C ILE A 80 3.67 -2.53 -13.88
N LYS A 81 3.26 -2.03 -15.06
CA LYS A 81 4.12 -2.00 -16.25
C LYS A 81 5.38 -1.15 -16.05
N THR A 82 5.28 -0.06 -15.30
CA THR A 82 6.38 0.87 -15.05
C THR A 82 7.10 0.62 -13.73
N ASN A 83 6.70 -0.40 -12.94
CA ASN A 83 7.24 -0.60 -11.61
C ASN A 83 8.71 -1.05 -11.67
N PRO A 84 9.66 -0.32 -11.05
CA PRO A 84 11.05 -0.75 -11.05
C PRO A 84 11.32 -1.97 -10.13
N SER A 85 10.35 -2.37 -9.30
CA SER A 85 10.51 -3.40 -8.25
C SER A 85 9.77 -4.71 -8.52
N ASP A 86 9.32 -4.96 -9.76
CA ASP A 86 8.55 -6.18 -10.15
C ASP A 86 7.34 -6.46 -9.23
N ARG A 87 6.69 -5.40 -8.74
CA ARG A 87 5.43 -5.52 -8.00
C ARG A 87 4.34 -5.97 -8.98
N ARG A 88 3.52 -6.94 -8.58
CA ARG A 88 2.44 -7.57 -9.38
C ARG A 88 1.06 -7.18 -8.87
N GLY A 89 0.02 -7.70 -9.51
CA GLY A 89 -1.39 -7.51 -9.21
C GLY A 89 -1.93 -8.00 -7.87
N TYR A 90 -1.11 -8.08 -6.81
CA TYR A 90 -1.53 -8.67 -5.54
C TYR A 90 -1.23 -7.70 -4.41
N GLY A 91 -2.18 -7.52 -3.49
CA GLY A 91 -2.01 -6.55 -2.42
C GLY A 91 -3.21 -6.37 -1.52
N ILE A 92 -3.10 -5.38 -0.64
CA ILE A 92 -4.20 -4.90 0.21
C ILE A 92 -4.49 -3.45 -0.15
N ILE A 93 -5.73 -3.17 -0.48
CA ILE A 93 -6.25 -1.81 -0.65
C ILE A 93 -6.78 -1.36 0.71
N VAL A 94 -6.47 -0.13 1.14
CA VAL A 94 -6.95 0.44 2.41
C VAL A 94 -7.55 1.82 2.21
N ASP A 95 -8.55 2.16 3.01
CA ASP A 95 -9.14 3.49 3.08
C ASP A 95 -8.12 4.51 3.63
N LYS A 96 -7.89 5.58 2.88
CA LYS A 96 -6.91 6.61 3.22
C LYS A 96 -7.26 7.37 4.49
N ILE A 97 -8.54 7.64 4.72
CA ILE A 97 -9.02 8.36 5.91
C ILE A 97 -8.78 7.49 7.14
N ILE A 98 -9.12 6.21 7.08
CA ILE A 98 -8.93 5.28 8.19
C ILE A 98 -7.43 5.07 8.47
N LEU A 99 -6.61 4.87 7.43
CA LEU A 99 -5.17 4.76 7.59
C LEU A 99 -4.57 6.03 8.22
N TRP A 100 -5.06 7.22 7.86
CA TRP A 100 -4.67 8.48 8.51
C TRP A 100 -4.96 8.47 10.02
N HIS A 101 -6.15 8.03 10.43
CA HIS A 101 -6.50 7.96 11.85
C HIS A 101 -5.63 6.95 12.62
N LEU A 102 -5.16 5.89 11.95
CA LEU A 102 -4.21 4.92 12.52
C LEU A 102 -2.76 5.44 12.59
N GLY A 103 -2.48 6.65 12.08
CA GLY A 103 -1.13 7.23 12.07
C GLY A 103 -0.38 7.06 10.75
N GLY A 104 -1.02 6.53 9.71
CA GLY A 104 -0.47 6.53 8.37
C GLY A 104 -0.38 7.94 7.78
N ARG A 105 0.68 8.23 7.04
CA ARG A 105 0.97 9.58 6.52
C ARG A 105 1.70 9.49 5.18
N PRO A 106 1.60 10.52 4.32
CA PRO A 106 2.46 10.65 3.16
C PRO A 106 3.95 10.63 3.57
N VAL A 107 4.80 10.09 2.70
CA VAL A 107 6.25 10.12 2.91
C VAL A 107 6.83 11.53 2.76
N ILE A 108 8.02 11.72 3.32
CA ILE A 108 8.86 12.91 3.16
C ILE A 108 10.08 12.51 2.35
N TYR A 109 10.15 13.00 1.11
CA TYR A 109 11.30 12.83 0.24
C TYR A 109 12.43 13.78 0.65
N THR A 110 13.61 13.25 0.90
CA THR A 110 14.78 14.03 1.35
C THR A 110 16.07 13.44 0.85
N ASP A 111 17.05 14.29 0.54
CA ASP A 111 18.43 13.90 0.22
C ASP A 111 19.28 13.62 1.48
N ASN A 112 18.70 13.82 2.67
CA ASN A 112 19.34 13.45 3.93
C ASN A 112 19.48 11.93 4.06
N THR A 113 20.71 11.46 4.24
CA THR A 113 21.00 10.03 4.45
C THR A 113 20.79 9.58 5.89
N THR A 114 20.50 10.50 6.82
CA THR A 114 20.31 10.23 8.25
C THR A 114 19.01 10.83 8.77
N SER A 115 18.47 10.28 9.86
CA SER A 115 17.28 10.79 10.54
C SER A 115 17.57 11.64 11.79
N ILE A 116 18.84 11.94 12.10
CA ILE A 116 19.23 12.49 13.41
C ILE A 116 18.56 13.84 13.72
N ASN A 117 18.36 14.67 12.68
CA ASN A 117 17.72 15.98 12.79
C ASN A 117 16.19 15.94 12.65
N TRP A 118 15.61 14.75 12.50
CA TRP A 118 14.17 14.56 12.36
C TRP A 118 13.55 14.07 13.68
N PRO A 119 12.35 14.57 14.05
CA PRO A 119 11.60 14.03 15.18
C PRO A 119 11.40 12.52 15.01
N GLU A 120 11.63 11.75 16.07
CA GLU A 120 11.58 10.28 16.02
C GLU A 120 10.25 9.76 15.48
N SER A 121 9.16 10.41 15.90
CA SER A 121 7.79 10.12 15.47
C SER A 121 7.57 10.28 13.97
N GLU A 122 8.48 10.93 13.23
CA GLU A 122 8.30 11.20 11.79
C GLU A 122 9.26 10.41 10.91
N ARG A 123 10.25 9.73 11.51
CA ARG A 123 11.35 9.11 10.76
C ARG A 123 10.91 7.96 9.86
N TYR A 124 9.82 7.28 10.18
CA TYR A 124 9.29 6.18 9.36
C TYR A 124 8.87 6.64 7.96
N ARG A 125 8.55 7.93 7.81
CA ARG A 125 8.11 8.56 6.56
C ARG A 125 9.27 9.01 5.68
N LEU A 126 10.50 8.99 6.16
CA LEU A 126 11.64 9.48 5.37
C LEU A 126 11.97 8.53 4.22
N VAL A 127 12.14 9.09 3.03
CA VAL A 127 12.53 8.38 1.82
C VAL A 127 13.71 9.11 1.21
N TYR A 128 14.83 8.42 1.08
CA TYR A 128 16.01 8.96 0.42
C TYR A 128 15.68 9.27 -1.04
N THR A 129 15.85 10.52 -1.45
CA THR A 129 15.60 11.01 -2.81
C THR A 129 16.70 12.00 -3.17
N ASP A 130 17.40 11.73 -4.26
CA ASP A 130 18.49 12.57 -4.74
C ASP A 130 18.39 12.70 -6.27
N LEU A 131 17.80 13.81 -6.69
CA LEU A 131 17.61 14.15 -8.10
C LEU A 131 18.89 14.65 -8.77
N LYS A 132 19.96 14.91 -8.01
CA LYS A 132 21.26 15.37 -8.54
C LYS A 132 22.19 14.19 -8.85
N LYS A 133 21.92 13.01 -8.29
CA LYS A 133 22.68 11.79 -8.56
C LYS A 133 22.50 11.33 -10.02
N VAL A 134 23.48 10.60 -10.55
CA VAL A 134 23.44 10.01 -11.89
C VAL A 134 23.67 8.49 -11.78
N PRO A 135 22.67 7.64 -12.06
CA PRO A 135 21.26 8.00 -12.31
C PRO A 135 20.59 8.59 -11.06
N PRO A 136 19.51 9.38 -11.23
CA PRO A 136 18.78 9.98 -10.12
C PRO A 136 18.09 8.90 -9.28
N VAL A 137 17.99 9.15 -7.97
CA VAL A 137 17.17 8.34 -7.06
C VAL A 137 15.87 9.09 -6.83
N ASP A 138 14.82 8.66 -7.52
CA ASP A 138 13.50 9.31 -7.51
C ASP A 138 12.37 8.31 -7.25
N TRP A 139 11.78 8.39 -6.05
CA TRP A 139 10.64 7.58 -5.61
C TRP A 139 9.32 8.37 -5.59
N THR A 140 9.30 9.59 -6.13
CA THR A 140 8.12 10.47 -6.09
C THR A 140 6.96 9.94 -6.92
N HIS A 141 7.27 9.12 -7.94
CA HIS A 141 6.27 8.43 -8.76
C HIS A 141 5.39 7.45 -7.96
N GLU A 142 5.84 6.95 -6.81
CA GLU A 142 5.02 6.07 -5.96
C GLU A 142 3.95 6.84 -5.17
N ARG A 143 4.15 8.15 -4.98
CA ARG A 143 3.36 9.00 -4.07
C ARG A 143 3.11 8.28 -2.74
N GLU A 144 4.20 7.80 -2.16
CA GLU A 144 4.17 6.77 -1.11
C GLU A 144 3.51 7.30 0.18
N TRP A 145 2.75 6.43 0.83
CA TRP A 145 2.28 6.58 2.20
C TRP A 145 2.90 5.50 3.06
N ARG A 146 3.13 5.80 4.33
CA ARG A 146 3.64 4.84 5.30
C ARG A 146 2.85 4.88 6.59
N ILE A 147 2.84 3.75 7.29
CA ILE A 147 2.53 3.65 8.72
C ILE A 147 3.69 2.94 9.41
N GLN A 148 4.02 3.36 10.63
CA GLN A 148 5.14 2.80 11.38
C GLN A 148 4.80 1.39 11.87
N GLY A 149 5.76 0.46 11.74
CA GLY A 149 5.55 -0.92 12.16
C GLY A 149 4.51 -1.65 11.31
N ASN A 150 3.98 -2.74 11.85
CA ASN A 150 2.99 -3.57 11.20
C ASN A 150 1.59 -2.93 11.26
N LEU A 151 0.71 -3.30 10.32
CA LEU A 151 -0.68 -2.89 10.30
C LEU A 151 -1.60 -4.09 10.41
N LYS A 152 -2.35 -4.21 11.52
CA LYS A 152 -3.43 -5.19 11.67
C LYS A 152 -4.65 -4.79 10.85
N LEU A 153 -5.37 -5.76 10.29
CA LEU A 153 -6.52 -5.52 9.44
C LEU A 153 -7.84 -5.49 10.24
N MET A 154 -7.92 -6.19 11.38
CA MET A 154 -9.08 -6.18 12.28
C MET A 154 -9.23 -4.95 13.22
N TYR A 155 -8.53 -3.83 13.00
CA TYR A 155 -8.54 -2.71 13.96
C TYR A 155 -9.92 -2.05 14.20
N PHE A 156 -10.92 -2.29 13.35
CA PHE A 156 -12.23 -1.63 13.47
C PHE A 156 -13.41 -2.59 13.36
N GLU A 157 -14.29 -2.53 14.36
CA GLU A 157 -15.71 -2.88 14.22
C GLU A 157 -16.42 -1.77 13.43
N CYS A 158 -16.04 -1.58 12.17
CA CYS A 158 -16.69 -0.64 11.27
C CYS A 158 -17.82 -1.37 10.53
N ASN A 159 -18.99 -0.72 10.38
CA ASN A 159 -20.07 -1.23 9.53
C ASN A 159 -19.71 -1.29 8.02
N ARG A 160 -18.53 -0.82 7.62
CA ARG A 160 -17.99 -0.85 6.26
C ARG A 160 -16.60 -1.48 6.24
N SER A 161 -16.33 -2.30 5.23
CA SER A 161 -14.98 -2.75 4.87
C SER A 161 -14.09 -1.53 4.65
N TRP A 162 -13.01 -1.40 5.43
CA TRP A 162 -12.01 -0.33 5.26
C TRP A 162 -10.80 -0.79 4.44
N TRP A 163 -10.76 -2.07 4.10
CA TRP A 163 -9.73 -2.67 3.27
C TRP A 163 -10.33 -3.78 2.41
N TRP A 164 -9.63 -4.09 1.31
CA TRP A 164 -9.91 -5.26 0.48
C TRP A 164 -8.61 -5.94 0.05
N PRO A 165 -8.59 -7.28 -0.02
CA PRO A 165 -7.58 -7.95 -0.82
C PRO A 165 -7.76 -7.57 -2.29
N CYS A 166 -6.65 -7.44 -2.98
CA CYS A 166 -6.60 -7.13 -4.41
C CYS A 166 -5.84 -8.25 -5.12
N VAL A 167 -6.41 -8.77 -6.21
CA VAL A 167 -5.84 -9.87 -7.01
C VAL A 167 -5.91 -9.54 -8.50
N GLU A 168 -5.05 -10.20 -9.29
CA GLU A 168 -4.98 -9.97 -10.74
C GLU A 168 -6.28 -10.34 -11.45
N ASN A 169 -6.84 -11.50 -11.09
CA ASN A 169 -7.89 -12.15 -11.86
C ASN A 169 -9.00 -12.78 -10.99
N GLU A 170 -10.11 -13.13 -11.64
CA GLU A 170 -11.29 -13.70 -10.98
C GLU A 170 -11.06 -15.13 -10.43
N ILE A 171 -10.06 -15.87 -10.95
CA ILE A 171 -9.73 -17.21 -10.45
C ILE A 171 -9.12 -17.10 -9.05
N ASP A 172 -8.23 -16.12 -8.84
CA ASP A 172 -7.60 -15.89 -7.55
C ASP A 172 -8.60 -15.35 -6.51
N SER A 173 -9.60 -14.55 -6.91
CA SER A 173 -10.65 -14.10 -5.98
C SER A 173 -11.49 -15.27 -5.45
N LYS A 174 -11.84 -16.23 -6.31
CA LYS A 174 -12.51 -17.49 -5.91
C LYS A 174 -11.65 -18.30 -4.94
N THR A 175 -10.33 -18.29 -5.13
CA THR A 175 -9.39 -18.93 -4.20
C THR A 175 -9.39 -18.24 -2.84
N ILE A 176 -9.40 -16.90 -2.79
CA ILE A 176 -9.55 -16.13 -1.55
C ILE A 176 -10.86 -16.49 -0.84
N PHE A 177 -12.01 -16.44 -1.52
CA PHE A 177 -13.31 -16.75 -0.91
C PHE A 177 -13.40 -18.17 -0.34
N LYS A 178 -12.80 -19.14 -1.03
CA LYS A 178 -12.74 -20.53 -0.56
C LYS A 178 -11.87 -20.69 0.67
N LYS A 179 -10.73 -20.00 0.72
CA LYS A 179 -9.72 -20.16 1.78
C LYS A 179 -10.02 -19.32 3.02
N PHE A 180 -10.63 -18.15 2.84
CA PHE A 180 -10.94 -17.20 3.91
C PHE A 180 -12.44 -16.93 3.94
N PRO A 181 -13.21 -17.74 4.68
CA PRO A 181 -14.67 -17.64 4.69
C PRO A 181 -15.23 -16.29 5.17
N ASN A 182 -14.43 -15.52 5.93
CA ASN A 182 -14.82 -14.21 6.47
C ASN A 182 -14.55 -13.05 5.49
N ILE A 183 -13.95 -13.33 4.33
CA ILE A 183 -13.75 -12.33 3.28
C ILE A 183 -14.88 -12.50 2.27
N ASP A 184 -15.71 -11.47 2.14
CA ASP A 184 -16.86 -11.47 1.22
C ASP A 184 -16.64 -10.57 0.00
N GLU A 185 -15.58 -9.76 0.00
CA GLU A 185 -15.26 -8.79 -1.06
C GLU A 185 -13.78 -8.87 -1.44
N VAL A 186 -13.50 -8.93 -2.75
CA VAL A 186 -12.14 -8.92 -3.31
C VAL A 186 -12.14 -7.95 -4.48
N TYR A 187 -11.16 -7.03 -4.54
CA TYR A 187 -10.96 -6.21 -5.72
C TYR A 187 -10.20 -7.02 -6.79
N VAL A 188 -10.77 -7.10 -7.98
CA VAL A 188 -10.18 -7.84 -9.11
C VAL A 188 -9.71 -6.83 -10.15
N ILE A 189 -8.39 -6.78 -10.37
CA ILE A 189 -7.75 -5.76 -11.22
C ILE A 189 -8.20 -5.87 -12.66
N GLU A 190 -8.18 -7.08 -13.25
CA GLU A 190 -8.57 -7.27 -14.67
C GLU A 190 -10.01 -6.81 -14.94
N LEU A 191 -10.88 -6.84 -13.92
CA LEU A 191 -12.28 -6.43 -14.01
C LEU A 191 -12.49 -4.97 -13.60
N GLY A 192 -11.51 -4.34 -12.96
CA GLY A 192 -11.59 -2.98 -12.44
C GLY A 192 -12.69 -2.78 -11.39
N LYS A 193 -13.05 -3.82 -10.63
CA LYS A 193 -14.17 -3.77 -9.68
C LYS A 193 -14.01 -4.73 -8.50
N ILE A 194 -14.79 -4.48 -7.47
CA ILE A 194 -15.01 -5.43 -6.38
C ILE A 194 -15.91 -6.56 -6.88
N VAL A 195 -15.50 -7.79 -6.63
CA VAL A 195 -16.31 -9.00 -6.77
C VAL A 195 -16.71 -9.45 -5.37
N THR A 196 -17.96 -9.87 -5.24
CA THR A 196 -18.52 -10.38 -3.98
C THR A 196 -18.55 -11.90 -3.99
N LYS A 197 -18.44 -12.50 -2.81
CA LYS A 197 -18.70 -13.92 -2.59
C LYS A 197 -20.18 -14.19 -2.86
N ASN A 198 -20.45 -15.05 -3.84
CA ASN A 198 -21.80 -15.52 -4.16
C ASN A 198 -22.26 -16.57 -3.14
#